data_AF-X6LL41-F1
#
_entry.id   AF-X6LL41-F1
#
_cell.length_a   1.000
_cell.length_b   1.000
_cell.length_c   1.000
_cell.angle_alpha   90.00
_cell.angle_beta   90.00
_cell.angle_gamma   90.00
#
_symmetry.space_group_name_H-M   'P 1'
#
loop_
_entity.id
_entity.type
_entity.pdbx_description
1 polymer ?
#
loop_
_entity_poly.entity_id
_entity_poly.type
_entity_poly.pdbx_seq_one_letter_code
_entity_poly.pdbx_strand_id
1 'polypeptide(L)'
;FFFFFFEKKGVKEVMKALANPQVLISEILMNQIWEGLFYTYWMSDKPLVQQELALLITTMIHHCSDNARSLVFIGSGWYTLSREWTRIDFLRMDKFMSLVRHLMHQCLDFLALNSWDTSLCQSFSNLFLNNNPNNADNQPQGNQVLFCDPNNRGLVYHLCDIFMDELIKVCSVTP
;
A
#
# COMPACT_ATOMS: atom_id res chain seq x y z
N PHE A 1 1.60 3.20 -24.70
CA PHE A 1 1.67 1.81 -25.17
C PHE A 1 1.93 0.78 -24.05
N PHE A 2 2.35 1.19 -22.84
CA PHE A 2 2.57 0.27 -21.70
C PHE A 2 1.33 0.02 -20.80
N PHE A 3 0.24 0.75 -21.00
CA PHE A 3 -0.88 0.81 -20.06
C PHE A 3 -2.03 -0.17 -20.32
N PHE A 4 -1.99 -0.95 -21.39
CA PHE A 4 -3.18 -1.68 -21.87
C PHE A 4 -3.18 -3.19 -21.59
N PHE A 5 -2.22 -3.74 -20.84
CA PHE A 5 -2.14 -5.20 -20.66
C PHE A 5 -1.72 -5.66 -19.26
N PHE A 6 -2.24 -5.04 -18.20
CA PHE A 6 -2.33 -5.68 -16.89
C PHE A 6 -3.68 -6.42 -16.78
N GLU A 7 -3.84 -7.49 -17.55
CA GLU A 7 -4.91 -8.47 -17.30
C GLU A 7 -4.63 -9.26 -16.00
N LYS A 8 -5.58 -10.09 -15.54
CA LYS A 8 -5.39 -11.03 -14.41
C LYS A 8 -4.07 -11.83 -14.50
N LYS A 9 -3.53 -12.02 -15.71
CA LYS A 9 -2.22 -12.64 -15.95
C LYS A 9 -1.06 -11.79 -15.43
N GLY A 10 -1.04 -10.48 -15.67
CA GLY A 10 0.03 -9.57 -15.21
C GLY A 10 0.11 -9.53 -13.69
N VAL A 11 -1.04 -9.46 -13.02
CA VAL A 11 -1.12 -9.47 -11.55
C VAL A 11 -0.56 -10.78 -10.96
N LYS A 12 -0.82 -11.92 -11.60
CA LYS A 12 -0.25 -13.22 -11.19
C LYS A 12 1.27 -13.29 -11.36
N GLU A 13 1.82 -12.73 -12.43
CA GLU A 13 3.27 -12.68 -12.62
C GLU A 13 3.96 -11.77 -11.60
N VAL A 14 3.32 -10.65 -11.22
CA VAL A 14 3.80 -9.80 -10.11
C VAL A 14 3.87 -10.60 -8.81
N MET A 15 2.81 -11.33 -8.44
CA MET A 15 2.83 -12.16 -7.23
C MET A 15 3.97 -13.20 -7.24
N LYS A 16 4.19 -13.87 -8.38
CA LYS A 16 5.31 -14.82 -8.52
C LYS A 16 6.67 -14.15 -8.34
N ALA A 17 6.85 -12.95 -8.91
CA ALA A 17 8.09 -12.19 -8.77
C ALA A 17 8.33 -11.76 -7.31
N LEU A 18 7.29 -11.27 -6.62
CA LEU A 18 7.36 -10.88 -5.22
C LEU A 18 7.73 -12.07 -4.31
N ALA A 19 7.19 -13.25 -4.60
CA ALA A 19 7.44 -14.48 -3.83
C ALA A 19 8.83 -15.10 -4.09
N ASN A 20 9.50 -14.75 -5.20
CA ASN A 20 10.79 -15.36 -5.54
C ASN A 20 11.96 -14.60 -4.88
N PRO A 21 12.70 -15.20 -3.92
CA PRO A 21 13.81 -14.54 -3.25
C PRO A 21 14.98 -14.20 -4.19
N GLN A 22 15.11 -14.92 -5.31
CA GLN A 22 16.18 -14.72 -6.31
C GLN A 22 15.94 -13.47 -7.17
N VAL A 23 14.69 -12.99 -7.25
CA VAL A 23 14.36 -11.76 -7.98
C VAL A 23 14.70 -10.58 -7.07
N LEU A 24 15.67 -9.78 -7.47
CA LEU A 24 16.00 -8.53 -6.78
C LEU A 24 14.98 -7.45 -7.17
N ILE A 25 14.22 -6.96 -6.19
CA ILE A 25 13.25 -5.88 -6.39
C ILE A 25 13.74 -4.66 -5.62
N SER A 26 14.23 -3.66 -6.35
CA SER A 26 14.58 -2.36 -5.79
C SER A 26 13.33 -1.53 -5.47
N GLU A 27 13.48 -0.52 -4.63
CA GLU A 27 12.40 0.44 -4.32
C GLU A 27 11.84 1.09 -5.61
N ILE A 28 12.72 1.44 -6.56
CA ILE A 28 12.32 2.03 -7.84
C ILE A 28 11.45 1.06 -8.64
N LEU A 29 11.85 -0.22 -8.73
CA LEU A 29 11.06 -1.23 -9.43
C LEU A 29 9.72 -1.48 -8.71
N MET A 30 9.73 -1.49 -7.37
CA MET A 30 8.50 -1.63 -6.58
C MET A 30 7.54 -0.46 -6.84
N ASN A 31 8.04 0.77 -6.97
CA ASN A 31 7.24 1.94 -7.32
C ASN A 31 6.61 1.80 -8.72
N GLN A 32 7.35 1.25 -9.69
CA GLN A 32 6.81 0.97 -11.03
C GLN A 32 5.73 -0.12 -11.01
N ILE A 33 5.93 -1.16 -10.18
CA ILE A 33 4.92 -2.21 -9.98
C ILE A 33 3.64 -1.58 -9.42
N TRP A 34 3.74 -0.78 -8.36
CA TRP A 34 2.59 -0.13 -7.74
C TRP A 34 1.88 0.86 -8.65
N GLU A 35 2.61 1.59 -9.49
CA GLU A 35 2.01 2.42 -10.53
C GLU A 35 1.19 1.57 -11.51
N GLY A 36 1.74 0.43 -11.96
CA GLY A 36 1.00 -0.53 -12.78
C GLY A 36 -0.26 -1.05 -12.09
N LEU A 37 -0.18 -1.44 -10.82
CA LEU A 37 -1.31 -1.91 -10.02
C LEU A 37 -2.37 -0.81 -9.82
N PHE A 38 -1.95 0.42 -9.54
CA PHE A 38 -2.82 1.58 -9.39
C PHE A 38 -3.65 1.83 -10.64
N TYR A 39 -3.02 1.89 -11.82
CA TYR A 39 -3.74 2.12 -13.06
C TYR A 39 -4.56 0.89 -13.52
N THR A 40 -4.15 -0.32 -13.15
CA THR A 40 -4.98 -1.52 -13.32
C THR A 40 -6.28 -1.40 -12.51
N TYR A 41 -6.17 -0.95 -11.26
CA TYR A 41 -7.32 -0.68 -10.41
C TYR A 41 -8.16 0.48 -10.93
N TRP A 42 -7.52 1.54 -11.42
CA TRP A 42 -8.16 2.70 -12.03
C TRP A 42 -9.09 2.33 -13.19
N MET A 43 -8.65 1.41 -14.05
CA MET A 43 -9.41 0.94 -15.22
C MET A 43 -10.47 -0.13 -14.89
N SER A 44 -10.59 -0.56 -13.64
CA SER A 44 -11.61 -1.53 -13.23
C SER A 44 -12.97 -0.85 -12.97
N ASP A 45 -13.99 -1.18 -13.77
CA ASP A 45 -15.32 -0.53 -13.69
C ASP A 45 -16.39 -1.40 -13.04
N LYS A 46 -16.24 -2.74 -13.08
CA LYS A 46 -17.24 -3.66 -12.54
C LYS A 46 -17.07 -3.81 -11.01
N PRO A 47 -18.11 -3.60 -10.19
CA PRO A 47 -18.00 -3.65 -8.72
C PRO A 47 -17.37 -4.94 -8.16
N LEU A 48 -17.79 -6.11 -8.66
CA LEU A 48 -17.21 -7.40 -8.24
C LEU A 48 -15.72 -7.51 -8.59
N VAL A 49 -15.32 -6.97 -9.75
CA VAL A 49 -13.91 -6.97 -10.18
C VAL A 49 -13.10 -6.01 -9.31
N GLN A 50 -13.66 -4.85 -8.94
CA GLN A 50 -13.02 -3.90 -8.04
C GLN A 50 -12.78 -4.54 -6.65
N GLN A 51 -13.76 -5.26 -6.11
CA GLN A 51 -13.61 -5.94 -4.82
C GLN A 51 -12.54 -7.04 -4.88
N GLU A 52 -12.61 -7.92 -5.88
CA GLU A 52 -11.60 -8.97 -6.10
C GLU A 52 -10.20 -8.38 -6.26
N LEU A 53 -10.05 -7.33 -7.05
CA LEU A 53 -8.76 -6.74 -7.38
C LEU A 53 -8.16 -5.98 -6.19
N ALA A 54 -8.97 -5.26 -5.40
CA ALA A 54 -8.49 -4.59 -4.20
C ALA A 54 -7.93 -5.59 -3.19
N LEU A 55 -8.65 -6.68 -2.95
CA LEU A 55 -8.18 -7.76 -2.07
C LEU A 55 -6.92 -8.42 -2.63
N LEU A 56 -6.89 -8.71 -3.94
CA LEU A 56 -5.73 -9.34 -4.58
C LEU A 56 -4.48 -8.47 -4.50
N ILE A 57 -4.58 -7.16 -4.73
CA ILE A 57 -3.45 -6.22 -4.65
C ILE A 57 -2.92 -6.14 -3.22
N THR A 58 -3.81 -5.97 -2.25
CA THR A 58 -3.42 -5.69 -0.85
C THR A 58 -2.88 -6.94 -0.14
N THR A 59 -3.40 -8.13 -0.45
CA THR A 59 -2.89 -9.41 0.10
C THR A 59 -1.50 -9.79 -0.41
N MET A 60 -0.95 -9.12 -1.43
CA MET A 60 0.43 -9.35 -1.90
C MET A 60 1.49 -9.07 -0.83
N ILE A 61 1.17 -8.26 0.18
CA ILE A 61 2.04 -8.01 1.34
C ILE A 61 2.52 -9.33 1.95
N HIS A 62 1.64 -10.32 2.05
CA HIS A 62 1.89 -11.62 2.67
C HIS A 62 2.54 -12.64 1.73
N HIS A 63 2.67 -12.31 0.45
CA HIS A 63 3.27 -13.17 -0.59
C HIS A 63 4.72 -12.79 -0.90
N CYS A 64 5.25 -11.74 -0.30
CA CYS A 64 6.64 -11.34 -0.48
C CYS A 64 7.60 -12.36 0.17
N SER A 65 8.79 -12.51 -0.40
CA SER A 65 9.79 -13.49 0.08
C SER A 65 10.24 -13.30 1.54
N ASP A 66 10.16 -12.07 2.04
CA ASP A 66 10.64 -11.68 3.37
C ASP A 66 9.97 -10.37 3.82
N ASN A 67 10.05 -10.10 5.12
CA ASN A 67 9.44 -8.92 5.75
C ASN A 67 10.00 -7.59 5.24
N ALA A 68 11.28 -7.54 4.83
CA ALA A 68 11.86 -6.31 4.30
C ALA A 68 11.24 -5.97 2.95
N ARG A 69 11.05 -6.98 2.08
CA ARG A 69 10.33 -6.82 0.82
C ARG A 69 8.86 -6.46 1.04
N SER A 70 8.19 -7.03 2.04
CA SER A 70 6.82 -6.63 2.42
C SER A 70 6.77 -5.16 2.83
N LEU A 71 7.72 -4.67 3.63
CA LEU A 71 7.81 -3.26 4.02
C LEU A 71 8.05 -2.33 2.82
N VAL A 72 8.91 -2.72 1.88
CA VAL A 72 9.13 -1.96 0.63
C VAL A 72 7.84 -1.91 -0.20
N PHE A 73 7.12 -3.04 -0.30
CA PHE A 73 5.81 -3.08 -0.97
C PHE A 73 4.80 -2.16 -0.28
N ILE A 74 4.70 -2.19 1.04
CA ILE A 74 3.80 -1.31 1.82
C ILE A 74 4.17 0.16 1.56
N GLY A 75 5.45 0.53 1.70
CA GLY A 75 5.92 1.89 1.48
C GLY A 75 5.63 2.40 0.07
N SER A 76 5.95 1.61 -0.96
CA SER A 76 5.63 1.95 -2.35
C SER A 76 4.13 2.15 -2.59
N GLY A 77 3.28 1.33 -1.98
CA GLY A 77 1.82 1.46 -2.14
C GLY A 77 1.28 2.76 -1.55
N TRP A 78 1.69 3.09 -0.33
CA TRP A 78 1.32 4.33 0.31
C TRP A 78 1.88 5.55 -0.42
N TYR A 79 3.12 5.49 -0.90
CA TYR A 79 3.72 6.52 -1.73
C TYR A 79 2.94 6.76 -3.03
N THR A 80 2.58 5.68 -3.75
CA THR A 80 1.77 5.79 -4.97
C THR A 80 0.37 6.36 -4.68
N LEU A 81 -0.31 5.87 -3.64
CA LEU A 81 -1.63 6.38 -3.25
C LEU A 81 -1.58 7.86 -2.91
N SER A 82 -0.59 8.29 -2.14
CA SER A 82 -0.35 9.69 -1.78
C SER A 82 -0.13 10.56 -3.02
N ARG A 83 0.82 10.18 -3.88
CA ARG A 83 1.17 10.94 -5.09
C ARG A 83 -0.01 11.14 -6.04
N GLU A 84 -0.85 10.13 -6.18
CA GLU A 84 -1.96 10.12 -7.13
C GLU A 84 -3.30 10.58 -6.53
N TRP A 85 -3.39 10.78 -5.21
CA TRP A 85 -4.66 10.96 -4.49
C TRP A 85 -5.51 12.10 -5.05
N THR A 86 -4.90 13.26 -5.28
CA THR A 86 -5.58 14.47 -5.79
C THR A 86 -6.03 14.34 -7.25
N ARG A 87 -5.49 13.37 -7.99
CA ARG A 87 -5.83 13.12 -9.38
C ARG A 87 -7.07 12.24 -9.53
N ILE A 88 -7.46 11.53 -8.47
CA ILE A 88 -8.65 10.66 -8.45
C ILE A 88 -9.90 11.54 -8.50
N ASP A 89 -10.70 11.38 -9.55
CA ASP A 89 -11.98 12.07 -9.68
C ASP A 89 -13.06 11.44 -8.79
N PHE A 90 -14.12 12.22 -8.54
CA PHE A 90 -15.21 11.85 -7.66
C PHE A 90 -15.84 10.47 -7.97
N LEU A 91 -16.00 10.11 -9.26
CA LEU A 91 -16.65 8.85 -9.65
C LEU A 91 -15.82 7.61 -9.29
N ARG A 92 -14.51 7.78 -9.05
CA ARG A 92 -13.57 6.70 -8.70
C ARG A 92 -13.21 6.70 -7.21
N MET A 93 -13.58 7.74 -6.47
CA MET A 93 -13.13 7.91 -5.09
C MET A 93 -13.54 6.74 -4.21
N ASP A 94 -14.79 6.28 -4.29
CA ASP A 94 -15.30 5.19 -3.42
C ASP A 94 -14.48 3.89 -3.53
N LYS A 95 -14.08 3.51 -4.75
CA LYS A 95 -13.25 2.30 -4.92
C LYS A 95 -11.84 2.51 -4.37
N PHE A 96 -11.25 3.70 -4.52
CA PHE A 96 -9.93 3.99 -3.95
C PHE A 96 -9.97 4.09 -2.42
N MET A 97 -11.04 4.64 -1.84
CA MET A 97 -11.28 4.57 -0.39
C MET A 97 -11.36 3.12 0.09
N SER A 98 -12.05 2.25 -0.65
CA SER A 98 -12.09 0.81 -0.38
C SER A 98 -10.70 0.16 -0.48
N LEU A 99 -9.91 0.47 -1.51
CA LEU A 99 -8.54 -0.03 -1.66
C LEU A 99 -7.66 0.36 -0.47
N VAL A 100 -7.72 1.63 -0.03
CA VAL A 100 -6.99 2.10 1.15
C VAL A 100 -7.41 1.34 2.41
N ARG A 101 -8.70 1.07 2.58
CA ARG A 101 -9.19 0.28 3.72
C ARG A 101 -8.64 -1.14 3.74
N HIS A 102 -8.66 -1.82 2.59
CA HIS A 102 -8.08 -3.16 2.47
C HIS A 102 -6.56 -3.12 2.71
N LEU A 103 -5.85 -2.12 2.17
CA LEU A 103 -4.41 -2.00 2.32
C LEU A 103 -4.04 -1.81 3.80
N MET A 104 -4.75 -0.92 4.50
CA MET A 104 -4.52 -0.66 5.92
C MET A 104 -4.78 -1.91 6.76
N HIS A 105 -5.86 -2.63 6.49
CA HIS A 105 -6.15 -3.91 7.13
C HIS A 105 -5.00 -4.92 6.95
N GLN A 106 -4.55 -5.14 5.72
CA GLN A 106 -3.46 -6.09 5.42
C GLN A 106 -2.12 -5.64 6.03
N CYS A 107 -1.86 -4.34 6.14
CA CYS A 107 -0.68 -3.84 6.87
C CYS A 107 -0.73 -4.20 8.37
N LEU A 108 -1.90 -4.03 9.01
CA LEU A 108 -2.07 -4.37 10.43
C LEU A 108 -2.03 -5.88 10.65
N ASP A 109 -2.66 -6.65 9.77
CA ASP A 109 -2.61 -8.11 9.81
C ASP A 109 -1.17 -8.61 9.63
N PHE A 110 -0.38 -8.02 8.72
CA PHE A 110 1.04 -8.30 8.58
C PHE A 110 1.83 -8.06 9.87
N LEU A 111 1.57 -6.94 10.57
CA LEU A 111 2.20 -6.66 11.87
C LEU A 111 1.76 -7.66 12.94
N ALA A 112 0.47 -8.00 13.00
CA ALA A 112 -0.08 -8.96 13.96
C ALA A 112 0.47 -10.38 13.74
N LEU A 113 0.57 -10.85 12.50
CA LEU A 113 1.18 -12.12 12.12
C LEU A 113 2.66 -12.19 12.50
N ASN A 114 3.35 -11.05 12.50
CA ASN A 114 4.71 -10.92 13.00
C ASN A 114 4.77 -10.53 14.48
N SER A 115 3.72 -10.86 15.26
CA SER A 115 3.65 -10.68 16.71
C SER A 115 3.95 -9.25 17.17
N TRP A 116 3.58 -8.25 16.36
CA TRP A 116 3.85 -6.84 16.63
C TRP A 116 5.34 -6.56 16.90
N ASP A 117 6.23 -7.22 16.15
CA ASP A 117 7.67 -6.99 16.25
C ASP A 117 7.96 -5.49 16.22
N THR A 118 8.65 -5.01 17.26
CA THR A 118 8.86 -3.58 17.48
C THR A 118 9.62 -2.93 16.33
N SER A 119 10.56 -3.64 15.70
CA SER A 119 11.33 -3.13 14.56
C SER A 119 10.47 -2.98 13.31
N LEU A 120 9.54 -3.91 13.07
CA LEU A 120 8.58 -3.82 11.98
C LEU A 120 7.54 -2.72 12.23
N CYS A 121 7.00 -2.62 13.45
CA CYS A 121 6.08 -1.55 13.84
C CYS A 121 6.74 -0.17 13.70
N GLN A 122 8.01 -0.03 14.10
CA GLN A 122 8.75 1.21 13.94
C GLN A 122 9.01 1.53 12.46
N SER A 123 9.40 0.54 11.66
CA SER A 123 9.60 0.70 10.22
C SER A 123 8.32 1.13 9.52
N PHE A 124 7.20 0.50 9.84
CA PHE A 124 5.87 0.87 9.34
C PHE A 124 5.48 2.29 9.77
N SER A 125 5.64 2.63 11.05
CA SER A 125 5.32 3.96 11.58
C SER A 125 6.15 5.06 10.92
N ASN A 126 7.43 4.78 10.63
CA ASN A 126 8.34 5.70 9.96
C ASN A 126 7.98 5.97 8.49
N LEU A 127 7.09 5.18 7.87
CA LEU A 127 6.53 5.51 6.55
C LEU A 127 5.66 6.76 6.59
N PHE A 128 5.11 7.07 7.76
CA PHE A 128 4.10 8.09 7.97
C PHE A 128 4.58 9.26 8.85
N LEU A 129 5.43 8.93 9.81
CA LEU A 129 6.02 9.89 10.73
C LEU A 129 7.35 10.35 10.15
N ASN A 130 7.51 11.66 9.95
CA ASN A 130 8.82 12.26 9.63
C ASN A 130 9.73 12.24 10.88
N ASN A 131 10.10 11.04 11.31
CA ASN A 131 10.90 10.79 12.50
C ASN A 131 12.40 10.80 12.20
N ASN A 132 12.85 11.28 11.04
CA ASN A 132 14.28 11.34 10.75
C ASN A 132 14.89 12.53 11.52
N PRO A 133 15.67 12.28 12.59
CA PRO A 133 16.26 13.35 13.40
C PRO A 133 17.26 14.21 12.63
N ASN A 134 17.73 13.73 11.46
CA ASN A 134 18.69 14.42 10.60
C ASN A 134 18.03 15.21 9.46
N ASN A 135 16.70 15.25 9.40
CA ASN A 135 15.94 15.80 8.28
C ASN A 135 15.33 17.16 8.65
N ALA A 136 16.21 18.13 8.94
CA ALA A 136 15.85 19.48 9.37
C ALA A 136 14.93 20.22 8.35
N ASP A 137 14.97 19.82 7.08
CA ASP A 137 14.25 20.47 5.98
C ASP A 137 12.88 19.85 5.67
N ASN A 138 12.42 18.87 6.47
CA ASN A 138 11.17 18.12 6.24
C ASN A 138 11.03 17.53 4.83
N GLN A 139 12.14 17.26 4.13
CA GLN A 139 12.10 16.69 2.79
C GLN A 139 11.79 15.18 2.87
N PRO A 140 10.85 14.64 2.10
CA PRO A 140 10.56 13.21 2.11
C PRO A 140 11.78 12.43 1.63
N GLN A 141 12.21 11.42 2.38
CA GLN A 141 13.24 10.48 1.94
C GLN A 141 12.60 9.17 1.49
N GLY A 142 12.90 8.75 0.25
CA GLY A 142 12.33 7.53 -0.33
C GLY A 142 10.79 7.59 -0.38
N ASN A 143 10.15 6.45 -0.11
CA ASN A 143 8.69 6.28 -0.14
C ASN A 143 7.95 6.77 1.12
N GLN A 144 8.43 7.81 1.80
CA GLN A 144 7.71 8.42 2.92
C GLN A 144 6.43 9.12 2.46
N VAL A 145 5.32 8.85 3.15
CA VAL A 145 4.07 9.60 2.97
C VAL A 145 4.09 10.80 3.90
N LEU A 146 4.14 11.98 3.29
CA LEU A 146 4.03 13.24 4.01
C LEU A 146 2.58 13.48 4.41
N PHE A 147 2.23 13.16 5.65
CA PHE A 147 0.93 13.52 6.23
C PHE A 147 0.68 15.03 6.30
N CYS A 148 1.76 15.82 6.35
CA CYS A 148 1.69 17.28 6.35
C CYS A 148 1.56 17.90 4.94
N ASP A 149 1.65 17.10 3.86
CA ASP A 149 1.41 17.61 2.51
C ASP A 149 -0.07 17.99 2.34
N PRO A 150 -0.39 19.25 1.99
CA PRO A 150 -1.76 19.69 1.73
C PRO A 150 -2.49 18.84 0.67
N ASN A 151 -1.77 18.24 -0.27
CA ASN A 151 -2.34 17.39 -1.31
C ASN A 151 -2.83 16.04 -0.78
N ASN A 152 -2.35 15.59 0.38
CA ASN A 152 -2.67 14.28 0.95
C ASN A 152 -3.81 14.31 1.98
N ARG A 153 -4.38 15.47 2.30
CA ARG A 153 -5.35 15.61 3.41
C ARG A 153 -6.52 14.63 3.33
N GLY A 154 -7.06 14.41 2.12
CA GLY A 154 -8.17 13.47 1.94
C GLY A 154 -7.79 12.03 2.28
N LEU A 155 -6.57 11.61 1.91
CA LEU A 155 -6.04 10.29 2.25
C LEU A 155 -5.82 10.16 3.76
N VAL A 156 -5.28 11.21 4.39
CA VAL A 156 -5.05 11.25 5.84
C VAL A 156 -6.36 11.19 6.62
N TYR A 157 -7.37 11.96 6.23
CA TYR A 157 -8.68 11.92 6.89
C TYR A 157 -9.32 10.55 6.79
N HIS A 158 -9.33 9.95 5.59
CA HIS A 158 -9.83 8.60 5.42
C HIS A 158 -9.06 7.60 6.27
N LEU A 159 -7.74 7.70 6.34
CA LEU A 159 -6.91 6.86 7.21
C LEU A 159 -7.31 7.00 8.68
N CYS A 160 -7.48 8.23 9.19
CA CYS A 160 -7.93 8.49 10.54
C CYS A 160 -9.32 7.89 10.82
N ASP A 161 -10.23 7.95 9.85
CA ASP A 161 -11.59 7.41 9.97
C ASP A 161 -11.58 5.88 10.06
N ILE A 162 -10.68 5.20 9.37
CA ILE A 162 -10.68 3.72 9.29
C ILE A 162 -9.73 3.02 10.26
N PHE A 163 -8.69 3.71 10.77
CA PHE A 163 -7.57 3.05 11.45
C PHE A 163 -8.01 2.21 12.64
N MET A 164 -8.84 2.78 13.52
CA MET A 164 -9.29 2.09 14.73
C MET A 164 -10.20 0.89 14.39
N ASP A 165 -11.07 1.03 13.39
CA ASP A 165 -11.94 -0.07 12.94
C ASP A 165 -11.11 -1.26 12.44
N GLU A 166 -10.10 -1.01 11.60
CA GLU A 166 -9.26 -2.08 11.06
C GLU A 166 -8.33 -2.69 12.13
N LEU A 167 -7.84 -1.88 13.08
CA LEU A 167 -7.06 -2.37 14.22
C LEU A 167 -7.88 -3.32 15.10
N ILE A 168 -9.10 -2.92 15.46
CA ILE A 168 -10.00 -3.76 16.26
C ILE A 168 -10.29 -5.08 15.54
N LYS A 169 -10.56 -5.05 14.23
CA LYS A 169 -10.79 -6.27 13.45
C LYS A 169 -9.61 -7.23 13.52
N VAL A 170 -8.39 -6.75 13.28
CA VAL A 170 -7.20 -7.61 13.33
C VAL A 170 -6.98 -8.19 14.73
N CYS A 171 -7.04 -7.35 15.77
CA CYS A 171 -6.86 -7.79 17.15
C CYS A 171 -7.96 -8.74 17.64
N SER A 172 -9.17 -8.69 17.08
CA SER A 172 -10.27 -9.58 17.46
C SER A 172 -10.13 -11.01 16.90
N VAL A 173 -9.30 -11.19 15.88
CA VAL A 173 -9.11 -12.48 15.19
C VAL A 173 -7.82 -13.17 15.63
N THR A 174 -6.83 -12.41 16.10
CA THR A 174 -5.53 -12.98 16.52
C THR A 174 -5.70 -13.81 17.80
N PRO A 175 -5.38 -15.12 17.80
CA PRO A 175 -5.45 -15.97 18.99
C PRO A 175 -4.37 -15.66 20.04
#